data_AF-A0A372R3U6-F1
#
_entry.id   AF-A0A372R3U6-F1
#
_cell.length_a   1.000
_cell.length_b   1.000
_cell.length_c   1.000
_cell.angle_alpha   90.00
_cell.angle_beta   90.00
_cell.angle_gamma   90.00
#
_symmetry.space_group_name_H-M   'P 1'
#
loop_
_entity.id
_entity.type
_entity.pdbx_description
1 polymer ?
#
loop_
_entity_poly.entity_id
_entity_poly.type
_entity_poly.pdbx_seq_one_letter_code
_entity_poly.pdbx_strand_id
1 'polypeptide(L)'
;IDPWLKPFAPAIKRRLESYKKWVKEINQNEGGYDKFSHGYKRFGLNVLPNGDIIYREWAPNAVAASLIGEFNDWVRSKDPMKKDSFGVWEVHIPA
;
A
#
# COMPACT_ATOMS: atom_id res chain seq x y z
N ILE A 1 27.12 25.33 -12.08
CA ILE A 1 26.22 24.53 -12.95
C ILE A 1 27.09 23.91 -14.03
N ASP A 2 27.10 22.58 -14.13
CA ASP A 2 27.91 21.84 -15.11
C ASP A 2 27.40 22.11 -16.55
N PRO A 3 28.23 22.72 -17.44
CA PRO A 3 27.85 23.02 -18.83
C PRO A 3 27.48 21.78 -19.66
N TRP A 4 28.02 20.61 -19.31
CA TRP A 4 27.73 19.35 -20.02
C TRP A 4 26.27 18.90 -19.85
N LEU A 5 25.55 19.47 -18.87
CA LEU A 5 24.13 19.19 -18.65
C LEU A 5 23.20 20.00 -19.56
N LYS A 6 23.68 21.04 -20.26
CA LYS A 6 22.84 21.91 -21.13
C LYS A 6 22.03 21.13 -22.17
N PRO A 7 22.61 20.18 -22.93
CA PRO A 7 21.86 19.40 -23.91
C PRO A 7 20.73 18.55 -23.28
N PHE A 8 20.85 18.23 -21.99
CA PHE A 8 19.90 17.39 -21.24
C PHE A 8 18.91 18.20 -20.40
N ALA A 9 18.99 19.53 -20.40
CA ALA A 9 18.13 20.42 -19.61
C ALA A 9 16.62 20.12 -19.77
N PRO A 10 16.09 19.82 -20.98
CA PRO A 10 14.68 19.44 -21.12
C PRO A 10 14.31 18.17 -20.34
N ALA A 11 15.17 17.14 -20.36
CA ALA A 11 14.95 15.89 -19.65
C ALA A 11 15.06 16.08 -18.12
N ILE A 12 16.01 16.89 -17.66
CA ILE A 12 16.17 17.24 -16.25
C ILE A 12 14.94 18.00 -15.75
N LYS A 13 14.47 19.00 -16.50
CA LYS A 13 13.24 19.74 -16.19
C LYS A 13 12.04 18.81 -16.09
N ARG A 14 11.86 17.90 -17.05
CA ARG A 14 10.77 16.91 -17.00
C ARG A 14 10.80 16.06 -15.72
N ARG A 15 11.99 15.56 -15.33
CA ARG A 15 12.16 14.78 -14.09
C ARG A 15 11.80 15.59 -12.85
N LEU A 16 12.23 16.86 -12.78
CA LEU A 16 11.91 17.75 -11.68
C LEU A 16 10.40 18.00 -11.57
N GLU A 17 9.71 18.22 -12.70
CA GLU A 17 8.26 18.42 -12.70
C GLU A 17 7.50 17.13 -12.33
N SER A 18 7.96 15.96 -12.78
CA SER A 18 7.41 14.68 -12.32
C SER A 18 7.59 14.48 -10.81
N TYR A 19 8.78 14.81 -10.27
CA TYR A 19 9.04 14.77 -8.84
C TYR A 19 8.10 15.70 -8.07
N LYS A 20 8.01 16.98 -8.47
CA LYS A 20 7.12 17.96 -7.82
C LYS A 20 5.67 17.53 -7.86
N LYS A 21 5.21 16.95 -8.98
CA LYS A 21 3.87 16.37 -9.09
C LYS A 21 3.66 15.30 -8.01
N TRP A 22 4.54 14.31 -7.92
CA TRP A 22 4.38 13.22 -6.94
C TRP A 22 4.51 13.68 -5.49
N VAL A 23 5.43 14.62 -5.19
CA VAL A 23 5.50 15.26 -3.86
C VAL A 23 4.16 15.86 -3.48
N LYS A 24 3.54 16.61 -4.41
CA LYS A 24 2.23 17.23 -4.19
C LYS A 24 1.15 16.18 -3.95
N GLU A 25 1.05 15.16 -4.80
CA GLU A 25 0.05 14.09 -4.67
C GLU A 25 0.18 13.33 -3.33
N ILE A 26 1.40 12.96 -2.93
CA ILE A 26 1.64 12.23 -1.66
C ILE A 26 1.29 13.13 -0.46
N ASN A 27 1.69 14.40 -0.48
CA ASN A 27 1.35 15.32 0.60
C ASN A 27 -0.16 15.54 0.73
N GLN A 28 -0.87 15.65 -0.39
CA GLN A 28 -2.31 15.92 -0.41
C GLN A 28 -3.14 14.70 0.00
N ASN A 29 -2.76 13.50 -0.43
CA ASN A 29 -3.59 12.31 -0.26
C ASN A 29 -3.14 11.39 0.88
N GLU A 30 -1.86 11.40 1.23
CA GLU A 30 -1.27 10.42 2.18
C GLU A 30 -0.70 11.10 3.44
N GLY A 31 -0.78 12.42 3.53
CA GLY A 31 -0.27 13.19 4.67
C GLY A 31 1.26 13.27 4.73
N GLY A 32 1.92 13.10 3.58
CA GLY A 32 3.37 13.27 3.41
C GLY A 32 4.19 11.98 3.51
N TYR A 33 5.48 12.09 3.20
CA TYR A 33 6.37 10.93 3.06
C TYR A 33 6.48 10.08 4.32
N ASP A 34 6.53 10.71 5.49
CA ASP A 34 6.63 10.00 6.77
C ASP A 34 5.44 9.04 6.92
N LYS A 35 4.20 9.54 6.88
CA LYS A 35 3.00 8.71 6.97
C LYS A 35 2.90 7.69 5.84
N PHE A 36 3.16 8.10 4.60
CA PHE A 36 3.08 7.23 3.43
C PHE A 36 4.04 6.03 3.51
N SER A 37 5.27 6.27 3.99
CA SER A 37 6.30 5.22 4.10
C SER A 37 6.01 4.18 5.19
N HIS A 38 5.12 4.48 6.13
CA HIS A 38 4.68 3.56 7.18
C HIS A 38 3.60 2.57 6.72
N GLY A 39 3.52 2.28 5.41
CA GLY A 39 2.56 1.34 4.84
C GLY A 39 2.55 -0.05 5.52
N TYR A 40 3.70 -0.49 6.06
CA TYR A 40 3.81 -1.74 6.82
C TYR A 40 2.97 -1.78 8.12
N LYS A 41 2.56 -0.63 8.66
CA LYS A 41 1.62 -0.56 9.80
C LYS A 41 0.16 -0.75 9.37
N ARG A 42 -0.12 -0.75 8.06
CA ARG A 42 -1.45 -0.90 7.47
C ARG A 42 -1.58 -2.21 6.69
N PHE A 43 -0.60 -2.51 5.84
CA PHE A 43 -0.53 -3.72 5.00
C PHE A 43 0.18 -4.86 5.72
N GLY A 44 -0.11 -6.09 5.29
CA GLY A 44 0.35 -7.29 5.97
C GLY A 44 -0.44 -7.57 7.26
N LEU A 45 0.10 -8.47 8.09
CA LEU A 45 -0.49 -8.88 9.35
C LEU A 45 -0.15 -7.85 10.45
N ASN A 46 -1.16 -7.22 11.02
CA ASN A 46 -0.99 -6.25 12.10
C ASN A 46 -1.82 -6.66 13.31
N VAL A 47 -1.17 -6.76 14.47
CA VAL A 47 -1.80 -7.11 15.75
C VAL A 47 -2.37 -5.84 16.39
N LEU A 48 -3.63 -5.89 16.77
CA LEU A 48 -4.32 -4.83 17.51
C LEU A 48 -4.05 -4.92 19.01
N PRO A 49 -4.27 -3.84 19.79
CA PRO A 49 -4.04 -3.85 21.23
C PRO A 49 -4.84 -4.92 22.01
N ASN A 50 -5.96 -5.39 21.47
CA ASN A 50 -6.78 -6.45 22.05
C ASN A 50 -6.34 -7.87 21.64
N GLY A 51 -5.29 -8.01 20.84
CA GLY A 51 -4.77 -9.29 20.35
C GLY A 51 -5.29 -9.70 18.97
N ASP A 52 -6.37 -9.10 18.50
CA ASP A 52 -6.93 -9.38 17.17
C ASP A 52 -5.93 -9.04 16.05
N ILE A 53 -6.11 -9.67 14.88
CA ILE A 53 -5.28 -9.42 13.71
C ILE A 53 -6.11 -8.75 12.63
N ILE A 54 -5.61 -7.65 12.07
CA ILE A 54 -6.05 -7.15 10.77
C ILE A 54 -5.01 -7.53 9.72
N TYR A 55 -5.48 -8.17 8.65
CA TYR A 55 -4.67 -8.44 7.48
C TYR A 55 -5.14 -7.61 6.30
N ARG A 56 -4.20 -6.97 5.59
CA ARG A 56 -4.48 -6.27 4.32
C ARG A 56 -3.48 -6.63 3.22
N GLU A 57 -3.99 -6.82 2.00
CA GLU A 57 -3.19 -7.12 0.82
C GLU A 57 -3.69 -6.34 -0.40
N TRP A 58 -2.79 -5.84 -1.25
CA TRP A 58 -3.18 -5.17 -2.48
C TRP A 58 -3.20 -6.16 -3.64
N ALA A 59 -4.41 -6.55 -4.07
CA ALA A 59 -4.61 -7.50 -5.16
C ALA A 59 -5.80 -7.07 -6.03
N PRO A 60 -5.66 -5.97 -6.80
CA PRO A 60 -6.78 -5.34 -7.50
C PRO A 60 -7.40 -6.21 -8.60
N ASN A 61 -6.66 -7.19 -9.11
CA ASN A 61 -7.17 -8.10 -10.15
C ASN A 61 -7.71 -9.41 -9.59
N ALA A 62 -7.60 -9.65 -8.27
CA ALA A 62 -8.24 -10.80 -7.66
C ALA A 62 -9.78 -10.64 -7.71
N VAL A 63 -10.45 -11.77 -7.94
CA VAL A 63 -11.93 -11.87 -7.95
C VAL A 63 -12.45 -12.20 -6.55
N ALA A 64 -11.70 -13.00 -5.79
CA ALA A 64 -11.95 -13.35 -4.40
C ALA A 64 -10.60 -13.55 -3.68
N ALA A 65 -10.57 -13.31 -2.37
CA ALA A 65 -9.42 -13.58 -1.52
C ALA A 65 -9.87 -14.09 -0.15
N SER A 66 -9.06 -14.94 0.47
CA SER A 66 -9.23 -15.43 1.83
C SER A 66 -7.86 -15.53 2.50
N LEU A 67 -7.81 -15.31 3.81
CA LEU A 67 -6.62 -15.62 4.60
C LEU A 67 -6.67 -17.10 5.01
N ILE A 68 -5.60 -17.84 4.77
CA ILE A 68 -5.51 -19.27 5.12
C ILE A 68 -4.19 -19.58 5.82
N GLY A 69 -4.22 -20.54 6.72
CA GLY A 69 -3.05 -21.04 7.41
C GLY A 69 -3.42 -22.05 8.48
N GLU A 70 -2.47 -22.40 9.34
CA GLU A 70 -2.69 -23.36 10.42
C GLU A 70 -3.83 -22.93 11.36
N PHE A 71 -3.97 -21.63 11.64
CA PHE A 71 -5.01 -21.09 12.53
C PHE A 71 -6.45 -21.40 12.08
N ASN A 72 -6.66 -21.74 10.80
CA ASN A 72 -7.97 -22.07 10.25
C ASN A 72 -8.00 -23.43 9.53
N ASP A 73 -7.06 -24.33 9.85
CA ASP A 73 -6.91 -25.65 9.22
C ASP A 73 -6.79 -25.58 7.69
N TRP A 74 -6.23 -24.49 7.16
CA TRP A 74 -6.13 -24.23 5.72
C TRP A 74 -7.47 -24.22 4.97
N VAL A 75 -8.59 -24.01 5.67
CA VAL A 75 -9.93 -24.00 5.07
C VAL A 75 -10.23 -22.65 4.42
N ARG A 76 -10.28 -22.65 3.08
CA ARG A 76 -10.40 -21.44 2.24
C ARG A 76 -11.64 -20.58 2.48
N SER A 77 -12.72 -21.16 3.00
CA SER A 77 -13.99 -20.47 3.19
C SER A 77 -14.16 -19.86 4.59
N LYS A 78 -13.24 -20.12 5.53
CA LYS A 78 -13.38 -19.65 6.92
C LYS A 78 -13.17 -18.14 7.05
N ASP A 79 -12.17 -17.59 6.38
CA ASP A 79 -11.77 -16.18 6.55
C ASP A 79 -11.72 -15.43 5.21
N PRO A 80 -12.88 -15.22 4.54
CA PRO A 80 -12.94 -14.45 3.30
C PRO A 80 -12.66 -12.96 3.55
N MET A 81 -11.93 -12.35 2.62
CA MET A 81 -11.56 -10.94 2.68
C MET A 81 -12.56 -10.06 1.93
N LYS A 82 -12.62 -8.78 2.30
CA LYS A 82 -13.41 -7.76 1.62
C LYS A 82 -12.51 -6.81 0.82
N LYS A 83 -12.85 -6.59 -0.45
CA LYS A 83 -12.12 -5.68 -1.35
C LYS A 83 -12.69 -4.27 -1.28
N ASP A 84 -11.83 -3.26 -1.18
CA ASP A 84 -12.20 -1.86 -1.27
C ASP A 84 -12.18 -1.32 -2.72
N SER A 85 -12.45 -0.02 -2.89
CA SER A 85 -12.47 0.64 -4.21
C SER A 85 -11.10 0.75 -4.88
N PHE A 86 -9.99 0.55 -4.16
CA PHE A 86 -8.63 0.58 -4.69
C PHE A 86 -8.04 -0.83 -4.91
N GLY A 87 -8.83 -1.87 -4.61
CA GLY A 87 -8.41 -3.26 -4.74
C GLY A 87 -7.56 -3.77 -3.58
N VAL A 88 -7.61 -3.09 -2.43
CA VAL A 88 -7.06 -3.60 -1.18
C VAL A 88 -8.08 -4.53 -0.56
N TRP A 89 -7.63 -5.74 -0.23
CA TRP A 89 -8.41 -6.74 0.50
C TRP A 89 -8.12 -6.62 1.98
N GLU A 90 -9.14 -6.73 2.84
CA GLU A 90 -9.01 -6.71 4.30
C GLU A 90 -9.79 -7.86 4.94
N VAL A 91 -9.23 -8.44 6.01
CA VAL A 91 -9.95 -9.32 6.95
C VAL A 91 -9.50 -9.06 8.38
N HIS A 92 -10.44 -9.23 9.32
CA HIS A 92 -10.22 -9.12 10.76
C HIS A 92 -10.41 -10.49 11.40
N ILE A 93 -9.38 -10.97 12.10
CA ILE A 93 -9.33 -12.27 12.77
C ILE A 93 -9.33 -12.01 14.29
N PRO A 94 -10.37 -12.45 15.03
CA PRO A 94 -10.39 -12.38 16.48
C PRO A 94 -9.34 -13.29 17.12
N ALA A 95 -8.77 -12.86 18.26
CA ALA A 95 -7.89 -13.69 19.09
C ALA A 95 -8.65 -14.74 19.92
#